data_AF-A0A1B7MEX3-F1
#
_entry.id   AF-A0A1B7MEX3-F1
#
_cell.length_a   1.000
_cell.length_b   1.000
_cell.length_c   1.000
_cell.angle_alpha   90.00
_cell.angle_beta   90.00
_cell.angle_gamma   90.00
#
_symmetry.space_group_name_H-M   'P 1'
#
loop_
_entity.id
_entity.type
_entity.pdbx_description
1 polymer ?
#
loop_
_entity_poly.entity_id
_entity_poly.type
_entity_poly.pdbx_seq_one_letter_code
_entity_poly.pdbx_strand_id
1 'polypeptide(L)'
;PYVLRPFTEPKVNGQLAAEKARHRKFNKRLSSQRIIVEHTFGMLKGRFPSLKDLPPEQDIRDTYRVVEALFTLHNMCIDLGDTPESIPLFDSSDPDADENFGDDVADVDVSGYGGVVGDDEPEVPLWESDKWLREAGRRRRIMILNDLFP
;
A
#
# COMPACT_ATOMS: atom_id res chain seq x y z
N PRO A 1 -16.56 1.97 -14.96
CA PRO A 1 -15.30 1.88 -14.17
C PRO A 1 -14.94 0.41 -13.86
N TYR A 2 -13.77 -0.04 -14.31
CA TYR A 2 -13.28 -1.41 -14.09
C TYR A 2 -12.59 -1.50 -12.73
N VAL A 3 -13.30 -1.97 -11.71
CA VAL A 3 -12.75 -2.17 -10.36
C VAL A 3 -12.29 -3.62 -10.23
N LEU A 4 -11.04 -3.82 -9.84
CA LEU A 4 -10.51 -5.14 -9.49
C LEU A 4 -11.28 -5.66 -8.27
N ARG A 5 -12.05 -6.74 -8.47
CA ARG A 5 -12.85 -7.37 -7.42
C ARG A 5 -12.58 -8.87 -7.34
N PRO A 6 -12.61 -9.48 -6.15
CA PRO A 6 -12.52 -10.93 -6.02
C PRO A 6 -13.62 -11.65 -6.81
N PHE A 7 -13.33 -12.87 -7.25
CA PHE A 7 -14.35 -13.79 -7.74
C PHE A 7 -15.20 -14.30 -6.57
N THR A 8 -16.53 -14.23 -6.70
CA THR A 8 -17.45 -14.72 -5.67
C THR A 8 -17.45 -16.25 -5.60
N GLU A 9 -17.73 -16.82 -4.43
CA GLU A 9 -17.71 -18.28 -4.25
C GLU A 9 -18.61 -19.05 -5.23
N PRO A 10 -19.84 -18.60 -5.56
CA PRO A 10 -20.66 -19.27 -6.58
C PRO A 10 -19.99 -19.27 -7.96
N LYS A 11 -19.29 -18.17 -8.32
CA LYS A 11 -18.54 -18.06 -9.57
C LYS A 11 -17.28 -18.91 -9.59
N VAL A 12 -16.65 -19.15 -8.44
CA VAL A 12 -15.48 -20.02 -8.33
C VAL A 12 -15.91 -21.50 -8.35
N ASN A 13 -17.01 -21.83 -7.69
CA ASN A 13 -17.51 -23.21 -7.58
C ASN A 13 -18.16 -23.73 -8.86
N GLY A 14 -18.71 -22.84 -9.70
CA GLY A 14 -19.27 -23.19 -11.02
C GLY A 14 -18.25 -23.42 -12.14
N GLN A 15 -16.95 -23.41 -11.84
CA GLN A 15 -15.87 -23.51 -12.85
C GLN A 15 -15.19 -24.87 -12.85
N LEU A 16 -14.56 -25.20 -13.98
CA LEU A 16 -13.66 -26.35 -14.12
C LEU A 16 -12.50 -26.27 -13.12
N ALA A 17 -11.93 -27.41 -12.74
CA ALA A 17 -10.94 -27.50 -11.67
C ALA A 17 -9.72 -26.57 -11.88
N ALA A 18 -9.23 -26.45 -13.12
CA ALA A 18 -8.12 -25.55 -13.46
C ALA A 18 -8.48 -24.06 -13.26
N GLU A 19 -9.65 -23.64 -13.72
CA GLU A 19 -10.14 -22.26 -13.57
C GLU A 19 -10.50 -21.93 -12.12
N LYS A 20 -11.05 -22.89 -11.39
CA LYS A 20 -11.29 -22.79 -9.95
C LYS A 20 -10.00 -22.52 -9.18
N ALA A 21 -8.91 -23.22 -9.52
CA ALA A 21 -7.60 -22.99 -8.92
C ALA A 21 -7.04 -21.60 -9.28
N ARG A 22 -7.19 -21.15 -10.54
CA ARG A 22 -6.80 -19.81 -10.98
C ARG A 22 -7.54 -18.70 -10.24
N HIS A 23 -8.86 -18.79 -10.12
CA HIS A 23 -9.66 -17.79 -9.39
C HIS A 23 -9.33 -17.72 -7.90
N ARG A 24 -9.10 -18.88 -7.25
CA ARG A 24 -8.67 -18.91 -5.84
C ARG A 24 -7.29 -18.26 -5.66
N LYS A 25 -6.34 -18.55 -6.56
CA LYS A 25 -5.01 -17.94 -6.56
C LYS A 25 -5.09 -16.43 -6.75
N PHE A 26 -5.95 -15.96 -7.66
CA PHE A 26 -6.21 -14.54 -7.87
C PHE A 26 -6.77 -13.88 -6.59
N ASN A 27 -7.83 -14.44 -5.99
CA ASN A 27 -8.42 -13.91 -4.77
C ASN A 27 -7.40 -13.84 -3.63
N LYS A 28 -6.59 -14.88 -3.43
CA LYS A 28 -5.53 -14.89 -2.40
C LYS A 28 -4.52 -13.76 -2.63
N ARG A 29 -4.05 -13.57 -3.87
CA ARG A 29 -3.12 -12.49 -4.22
C ARG A 29 -3.74 -11.12 -3.99
N LEU A 30 -4.97 -10.90 -4.47
CA LEU A 30 -5.67 -9.63 -4.30
C LEU A 30 -5.89 -9.30 -2.82
N SER A 31 -6.29 -10.30 -2.02
CA SER A 31 -6.48 -10.14 -0.56
C SER A 31 -5.17 -9.80 0.14
N SER A 32 -4.08 -10.52 -0.17
CA SER A 32 -2.76 -10.26 0.40
C SER A 32 -2.28 -8.83 0.14
N GLN A 33 -2.51 -8.32 -1.07
CA GLN A 33 -2.12 -6.95 -1.40
C GLN A 33 -2.99 -5.90 -0.73
N ARG A 34 -4.28 -6.17 -0.61
CA ARG A 34 -5.18 -5.30 0.16
C ARG A 34 -4.76 -5.21 1.62
N ILE A 35 -4.39 -6.32 2.25
CA ILE A 35 -3.91 -6.34 3.63
C ILE A 35 -2.70 -5.40 3.81
N ILE A 36 -1.71 -5.45 2.91
CA ILE A 36 -0.54 -4.57 2.99
C ILE A 36 -0.94 -3.09 2.87
N VAL A 37 -1.83 -2.78 1.91
CA VAL A 37 -2.30 -1.41 1.69
C VAL A 37 -3.11 -0.92 2.89
N GLU A 38 -4.06 -1.72 3.36
CA GLU A 38 -4.92 -1.43 4.52
C GLU A 38 -4.08 -1.24 5.78
N HIS A 39 -3.12 -2.12 6.06
CA HIS A 39 -2.19 -1.99 7.19
C HIS A 39 -1.35 -0.71 7.09
N THR A 40 -0.83 -0.41 5.90
CA THR A 40 -0.04 0.79 5.65
C THR A 40 -0.85 2.06 5.92
N PHE A 41 -2.12 2.10 5.48
CA PHE A 41 -3.02 3.20 5.79
C PHE A 41 -3.46 3.22 7.26
N GLY A 42 -3.61 2.07 7.92
CA GLY A 42 -3.87 1.95 9.35
C GLY A 42 -2.76 2.61 10.18
N MET A 43 -1.50 2.28 9.88
CA MET A 43 -0.33 2.92 10.50
C MET A 43 -0.31 4.44 10.27
N LEU A 44 -0.66 4.88 9.06
CA LEU A 44 -0.69 6.30 8.72
C LEU A 44 -1.81 7.05 9.46
N LYS A 45 -3.02 6.49 9.51
CA LYS A 45 -4.17 7.05 10.25
C LYS A 45 -3.96 7.05 11.76
N GLY A 46 -3.30 6.01 12.30
CA GLY A 46 -2.94 5.94 13.71
C GLY A 46 -1.94 7.00 14.11
N ARG A 47 -0.93 7.26 13.25
CA ARG A 47 0.08 8.30 13.47
C ARG A 47 -0.44 9.72 13.23
N PHE A 48 -1.29 9.89 12.22
CA PHE A 48 -1.84 11.18 11.81
C PHE A 48 -3.38 11.15 11.88
N PRO A 49 -3.96 11.33 13.08
CA PRO A 49 -5.42 11.27 13.27
C PRO A 49 -6.20 12.25 12.40
N SER A 50 -5.59 13.36 11.97
CA SER A 50 -6.20 14.32 11.04
C SER A 50 -6.65 13.71 9.71
N LEU A 51 -6.11 12.56 9.32
CA LEU A 51 -6.60 11.79 8.16
C LEU A 51 -8.01 11.24 8.38
N LYS A 52 -8.42 10.97 9.62
CA LYS A 52 -9.77 10.48 9.96
C LYS A 52 -10.83 11.57 9.79
N ASP A 53 -10.41 12.84 9.86
CA ASP A 53 -11.29 14.01 9.80
C ASP A 53 -11.27 14.71 8.42
N LEU A 54 -10.66 14.09 7.40
CA LEU A 54 -10.62 14.65 6.04
C LEU A 54 -12.05 14.78 5.48
N PRO A 55 -12.46 15.98 5.03
CA PRO A 55 -13.81 16.20 4.53
C PRO A 55 -14.04 15.42 3.22
N PRO A 56 -15.23 14.80 3.05
CA PRO A 56 -15.54 13.99 1.87
C PRO A 56 -15.65 14.81 0.57
N GLU A 57 -15.81 16.14 0.68
CA GLU A 57 -15.93 17.06 -0.46
C GLU A 57 -14.57 17.57 -0.98
N GLN A 58 -13.45 17.11 -0.41
CA GLN A 58 -12.12 17.55 -0.82
C GLN A 58 -11.76 17.05 -2.22
N ASP A 59 -11.07 17.90 -3.02
CA ASP A 59 -10.54 17.48 -4.32
C ASP A 59 -9.64 16.26 -4.13
N ILE A 60 -9.96 15.17 -4.84
CA ILE A 60 -9.23 13.91 -4.75
C ILE A 60 -7.72 14.09 -5.01
N ARG A 61 -7.34 15.06 -5.85
CA ARG A 61 -5.93 15.39 -6.12
C ARG A 61 -5.24 15.96 -4.91
N ASP A 62 -5.93 16.81 -4.15
CA ASP A 62 -5.37 17.36 -2.91
C ASP A 62 -5.26 16.27 -1.85
N THR A 63 -6.25 15.36 -1.76
CA THR A 63 -6.16 14.18 -0.90
C THR A 63 -4.93 13.32 -1.24
N TYR A 64 -4.66 13.07 -2.53
CA TYR A 64 -3.44 12.34 -2.94
C TYR A 64 -2.16 13.06 -2.51
N ARG A 65 -2.09 14.39 -2.66
CA ARG A 65 -0.91 15.17 -2.25
C ARG A 65 -0.70 15.15 -0.74
N VAL A 66 -1.79 15.23 0.04
CA VAL A 66 -1.75 15.12 1.51
C VAL A 66 -1.23 13.74 1.92
N VAL A 67 -1.79 12.67 1.34
CA VAL A 67 -1.37 11.29 1.64
C VAL A 67 0.11 11.08 1.27
N GLU A 68 0.57 11.55 0.10
CA GLU A 68 1.97 11.47 -0.32
C GLU A 68 2.92 12.22 0.64
N ALA A 69 2.53 13.43 1.07
CA ALA A 69 3.30 14.20 2.04
C ALA A 69 3.40 13.49 3.39
N LEU A 70 2.30 12.91 3.89
CA LEU A 70 2.29 12.17 5.15
C LEU A 70 3.10 10.88 5.07
N PHE A 71 3.11 10.17 3.94
CA PHE A 71 4.01 9.04 3.73
C PHE A 71 5.47 9.45 3.82
N THR A 72 5.81 10.57 3.17
CA THR A 72 7.17 11.10 3.20
C THR A 72 7.57 11.47 4.63
N LEU A 73 6.68 12.14 5.36
CA LEU A 73 6.90 12.53 6.76
C LEU A 73 7.02 11.32 7.68
N HIS A 74 6.14 10.32 7.54
CA HIS A 74 6.20 9.07 8.30
C HIS A 74 7.56 8.40 8.18
N ASN A 75 8.07 8.29 6.95
CA ASN A 75 9.38 7.70 6.68
C ASN A 75 10.51 8.53 7.29
N MET A 76 10.43 9.87 7.22
CA MET A 76 11.41 10.74 7.88
C MET A 76 11.44 10.53 9.40
N CYS A 77 10.27 10.42 10.03
CA CYS A 77 10.20 10.20 11.46
C CYS A 77 10.78 8.83 11.86
N ILE A 78 10.52 7.77 11.10
CA ILE A 78 11.16 6.46 11.32
C ILE A 78 12.68 6.58 11.20
N ASP A 79 13.18 7.24 10.16
CA ASP A 79 14.62 7.46 9.95
C ASP A 79 15.28 8.24 11.10
N LEU A 80 14.52 9.10 11.77
CA LEU A 80 14.94 9.88 12.96
C LEU A 80 14.78 9.11 14.28
N GLY A 81 14.32 7.86 14.24
CA GLY A 81 14.10 7.02 15.42
C GLY A 81 12.78 7.27 16.16
N ASP A 82 11.86 8.03 15.57
CA ASP A 82 10.52 8.26 16.11
C ASP A 82 9.56 7.14 15.67
N THR A 83 9.22 6.27 16.62
CA THR A 83 8.37 5.09 16.43
C THR A 83 6.90 5.43 16.69
N PRO A 84 5.96 5.11 15.77
CA PRO A 84 4.54 5.42 15.93
C PRO A 84 3.92 4.95 17.25
N GLU A 85 4.37 3.81 17.77
CA GLU A 85 3.87 3.18 19.01
C GLU A 85 4.18 4.00 20.26
N SER A 86 5.09 4.98 20.16
CA SER A 86 5.40 5.91 21.25
C SER A 86 4.43 7.08 21.35
N ILE A 87 3.56 7.26 20.34
CA ILE A 87 2.61 8.37 20.27
C ILE A 87 1.41 8.06 21.18
N PRO A 88 1.02 8.97 22.09
CA PRO A 88 -0.18 8.79 22.89
C PRO A 88 -1.41 8.64 22.01
N LEU A 89 -2.27 7.65 22.32
CA LEU A 89 -3.48 7.33 21.55
C LEU A 89 -3.20 6.83 20.12
N PHE A 90 -1.97 6.40 19.83
CA PHE A 90 -1.70 5.66 18.60
C PHE A 90 -2.59 4.42 18.53
N ASP A 91 -3.33 4.33 17.43
CA ASP A 91 -4.22 3.22 17.15
C ASP A 91 -4.10 2.87 15.66
N SER A 92 -3.33 1.81 15.39
CA SER A 92 -3.20 1.24 14.05
C SER A 92 -4.33 0.27 13.71
N SER A 93 -5.19 -0.05 14.68
CA SER A 93 -6.40 -0.85 14.47
C SER A 93 -7.36 0.00 13.64
N ASP A 94 -7.50 -0.33 12.36
CA ASP A 94 -8.59 0.23 11.58
C ASP A 94 -9.86 -0.54 11.97
N PRO A 95 -10.91 0.07 12.55
CA PRO A 95 -12.14 -0.64 12.89
C PRO A 95 -12.85 -1.21 11.65
N ASP A 96 -12.46 -0.77 10.44
CA ASP A 96 -12.89 -1.32 9.16
C ASP A 96 -11.96 -2.44 8.62
N ALA A 97 -10.85 -2.74 9.31
CA ALA A 97 -10.00 -3.90 8.99
C ALA A 97 -10.66 -5.17 9.51
N ASP A 98 -10.91 -6.11 8.61
CA ASP A 98 -11.45 -7.43 8.95
C ASP A 98 -10.39 -8.23 9.74
N GLU A 99 -10.64 -8.44 11.05
CA GLU A 99 -9.75 -9.16 11.97
C GLU A 99 -9.60 -10.65 11.65
N ASN A 100 -10.31 -11.18 10.65
CA ASN A 100 -10.32 -12.61 10.32
C ASN A 100 -9.24 -13.07 9.31
N PHE A 101 -8.28 -12.22 8.96
CA PHE A 101 -7.17 -12.58 8.06
C PHE A 101 -5.96 -13.06 8.86
N GLY A 102 -6.01 -14.33 9.26
CA GLY A 102 -5.04 -14.96 10.15
C GLY A 102 -3.57 -14.77 9.77
N ASP A 103 -2.76 -14.51 10.80
CA ASP A 103 -1.36 -14.85 11.17
C ASP A 103 -0.26 -15.17 10.11
N ASP A 104 -0.59 -15.33 8.83
CA ASP A 104 0.33 -15.65 7.74
C ASP A 104 0.91 -14.38 7.05
N VAL A 105 1.01 -13.25 7.77
CA VAL A 105 1.58 -12.00 7.25
C VAL A 105 3.10 -11.93 7.38
N ALA A 106 3.72 -12.89 8.09
CA ALA A 106 5.16 -12.87 8.37
C ALA A 106 6.05 -13.16 7.15
N ASP A 107 5.53 -13.72 6.05
CA ASP A 107 6.33 -14.12 4.87
C ASP A 107 5.64 -13.77 3.54
N VAL A 108 5.03 -12.59 3.43
CA VAL A 108 4.70 -12.10 2.08
C VAL A 108 6.00 -11.63 1.42
N ASP A 109 6.65 -12.53 0.70
CA ASP A 109 7.72 -12.19 -0.23
C ASP A 109 7.20 -11.18 -1.26
N VAL A 110 7.53 -9.91 -1.02
CA VAL A 110 7.17 -8.77 -1.87
C VAL A 110 8.07 -8.70 -3.11
N SER A 111 9.03 -9.62 -3.30
CA SER A 111 9.87 -9.67 -4.52
C SER A 111 9.07 -9.88 -5.81
N GLY A 112 7.83 -10.36 -5.69
CA GLY A 112 6.87 -10.48 -6.79
C GLY A 112 5.92 -9.29 -6.97
N TYR A 113 6.05 -8.22 -6.18
CA TYR A 113 5.17 -7.06 -6.26
C TYR A 113 5.70 -6.06 -7.30
N GLY A 114 4.96 -5.94 -8.41
CA GLY A 114 5.35 -5.13 -9.58
C GLY A 114 5.60 -5.95 -10.87
N GLY A 115 5.56 -7.29 -10.80
CA GLY A 115 5.59 -8.13 -11.99
C GLY A 115 4.27 -8.03 -12.77
N VAL A 116 4.27 -7.24 -13.83
CA VAL A 116 3.18 -7.23 -14.82
C VAL A 116 3.10 -8.64 -15.41
N VAL A 117 2.01 -9.37 -15.16
CA VAL A 117 1.80 -10.68 -15.81
C VAL A 117 1.12 -10.40 -17.16
N GLY A 118 1.88 -9.83 -18.08
CA GLY A 118 1.66 -9.96 -19.51
C GLY A 118 2.56 -11.08 -20.03
N ASP A 119 2.19 -11.72 -21.14
CA ASP A 119 3.11 -12.63 -21.84
C ASP A 119 4.36 -11.88 -22.39
N ASP A 120 4.32 -10.55 -22.37
CA ASP A 120 5.43 -9.66 -22.68
C ASP A 120 6.17 -9.25 -21.39
N GLU A 121 7.50 -9.45 -21.38
CA GLU A 121 8.41 -8.90 -20.38
C GLU A 121 8.12 -7.40 -20.21
N PRO A 122 7.91 -6.89 -18.99
CA PRO A 122 7.75 -5.46 -18.80
C PRO A 122 9.02 -4.77 -19.27
N GLU A 123 8.88 -3.77 -20.15
CA GLU A 123 9.96 -2.83 -20.49
C GLU A 123 10.24 -1.95 -19.27
N VAL A 124 10.80 -2.56 -18.22
CA VAL A 124 11.46 -1.83 -17.14
C VAL A 124 12.77 -1.36 -17.76
N PRO A 125 13.01 -0.05 -17.87
CA PRO A 125 14.26 0.42 -18.39
C PRO A 125 15.40 -0.16 -17.56
N LEU A 126 16.40 -0.76 -18.21
CA LEU A 126 17.50 -1.51 -17.57
C LEU A 126 18.24 -0.74 -16.44
N TRP A 127 18.07 0.58 -16.37
CA TRP A 127 18.68 1.44 -15.37
C TRP A 127 17.87 1.59 -14.06
N GLU A 128 16.60 1.19 -14.01
CA GLU A 128 15.72 1.34 -12.85
C GLU A 128 15.88 0.18 -11.84
N SER A 129 17.07 0.10 -11.25
CA SER A 129 17.34 -0.84 -10.13
C SER A 129 16.69 -0.41 -8.81
N ASP A 130 16.52 -1.32 -7.85
CA ASP A 130 16.03 -1.01 -6.49
C ASP A 130 16.86 0.09 -5.80
N LYS A 131 18.19 0.04 -6.02
CA LYS A 131 19.12 1.08 -5.57
C LYS A 131 18.82 2.43 -6.22
N TRP A 132 18.48 2.43 -7.51
CA TRP A 132 18.12 3.65 -8.24
C TRP A 132 16.80 4.24 -7.72
N LEU A 133 15.79 3.41 -7.43
CA LEU A 133 14.51 3.84 -6.85
C LEU A 133 14.68 4.49 -5.47
N ARG A 134 15.50 3.88 -4.60
CA ARG A 134 15.85 4.46 -3.28
C ARG A 134 16.55 5.81 -3.41
N GLU A 135 17.50 5.92 -4.35
CA GLU A 135 18.23 7.16 -4.59
C GLU A 135 17.34 8.24 -5.23
N ALA A 136 16.42 7.85 -6.12
CA ALA A 136 15.42 8.75 -6.70
C ALA A 136 14.45 9.28 -5.64
N GLY A 137 13.97 8.42 -4.75
CA GLY A 137 13.16 8.81 -3.60
C GLY A 137 13.89 9.77 -2.66
N ARG A 138 15.17 9.52 -2.38
CA ARG A 138 16.03 10.44 -1.60
C ARG A 138 16.20 11.79 -2.29
N ARG A 139 16.46 11.82 -3.61
CA ARG A 139 16.54 13.06 -4.38
C ARG A 139 15.24 13.85 -4.35
N ARG A 140 14.10 13.18 -4.49
CA ARG A 140 12.79 13.81 -4.42
C ARG A 140 12.54 14.42 -3.03
N ARG A 141 12.91 13.70 -1.97
CA ARG A 141 12.89 14.18 -0.58
C ARG A 141 13.68 15.48 -0.41
N ILE A 142 14.93 15.51 -0.88
CA ILE A 142 15.81 16.69 -0.77
C ILE A 142 15.24 17.87 -1.56
N MET A 143 14.72 17.62 -2.77
CA MET A 143 14.10 18.67 -3.58
C MET A 143 12.90 19.32 -2.86
N ILE A 144 12.02 18.51 -2.27
CA ILE A 144 10.86 19.01 -1.52
C ILE A 144 11.31 19.79 -0.28
N LEU A 145 12.32 19.30 0.45
CA LEU A 145 12.84 19.99 1.64
C LEU A 145 13.47 21.35 1.29
N ASN A 146 14.29 21.42 0.24
CA ASN A 146 14.93 22.67 -0.18
C ASN A 146 13.92 23.70 -0.73
N ASP A 147 12.80 23.25 -1.28
CA ASP A 147 11.73 24.12 -1.79
C ASP A 147 10.87 24.69 -0.64
N LEU A 148 10.63 23.89 0.40
CA LEU A 148 9.84 24.29 1.58
C LEU A 148 10.64 25.06 2.63
N PHE A 149 11.96 24.86 2.69
CA PHE A 149 12.88 25.49 3.64
C PHE A 149 14.17 25.97 2.93
N PRO A 150 14.13 27.12 2.24
CA PRO A 150 15.27 27.66 1.48
C PRO A 150 16.40 28.21 2.36
#